data_AF-A0A1V6PQG7-F1
#
_entry.id   AF-A0A1V6PQG7-F1
#
_cell.length_a   1.000
_cell.length_b   1.000
_cell.length_c   1.000
_cell.angle_alpha   90.00
_cell.angle_beta   90.00
_cell.angle_gamma   90.00
#
_symmetry.space_group_name_H-M   'P 1'
#
loop_
_entity.id
_entity.type
_entity.pdbx_description
1 polymer ?
#
loop_
_entity_poly.entity_id
_entity_poly.type
_entity_poly.pdbx_seq_one_letter_code
_entity_poly.pdbx_strand_id
1 'polypeptide(L)'
;MPKEQPTISADSGSGVSARDSVPIRLHTVRVWFSPNGLQVMEDIKRNGLNDVVFDAIALRELGDQHQAQDDHGITHEAFLVDLAVLETGIVRVLGKYGILNFVPLSSDDPIILQQPAEDLDSKKALCYQRLHSKYSQEYVKRQRLTKVLDFKMNKLWTDWYDDSLREIGNRLRKLGYC
;
A
#
# COMPACT_ATOMS: atom_id res chain seq x y z
N MET A 1 -41.26 58.49 -34.15
CA MET A 1 -40.42 58.59 -32.92
C MET A 1 -40.61 57.31 -32.13
N PRO A 2 -39.65 56.84 -31.29
CA PRO A 2 -38.27 56.39 -31.58
C PRO A 2 -38.00 54.95 -31.06
N LYS A 3 -36.78 54.42 -31.38
CA LYS A 3 -35.87 53.48 -30.67
C LYS A 3 -36.48 52.48 -29.64
N GLU A 4 -36.12 51.20 -29.62
CA GLU A 4 -34.81 50.68 -29.16
C GLU A 4 -34.52 49.24 -29.64
N GLN A 5 -33.29 48.99 -30.10
CA GLN A 5 -32.47 47.80 -29.79
C GLN A 5 -31.45 48.25 -28.72
N PRO A 6 -30.71 47.39 -27.97
CA PRO A 6 -30.39 45.97 -28.17
C PRO A 6 -30.58 45.12 -26.86
N THR A 7 -30.25 43.83 -26.77
CA THR A 7 -28.95 43.35 -26.22
C THR A 7 -28.90 41.82 -26.21
N ILE A 8 -27.72 41.31 -26.57
CA ILE A 8 -27.27 39.93 -26.65
C ILE A 8 -27.15 39.34 -25.23
N SER A 9 -27.48 38.06 -25.03
CA SER A 9 -26.83 37.23 -24.01
C SER A 9 -26.90 35.77 -24.43
N ALA A 10 -25.77 35.28 -24.94
CA ALA A 10 -25.41 33.88 -24.82
C ALA A 10 -25.09 33.60 -23.35
N ASP A 11 -25.52 32.47 -22.81
CA ASP A 11 -24.60 31.70 -21.98
C ASP A 11 -24.83 30.20 -22.16
N SER A 12 -23.93 29.63 -22.96
CA SER A 12 -23.64 28.21 -23.01
C SER A 12 -22.88 27.87 -21.74
N GLY A 13 -23.56 27.28 -20.77
CA GLY A 13 -22.95 26.83 -19.52
C GLY A 13 -23.39 25.42 -19.19
N SER A 14 -22.98 24.45 -20.01
CA SER A 14 -22.95 23.03 -19.65
C SER A 14 -21.92 22.83 -18.53
N GLY A 15 -22.25 23.31 -17.33
CA GLY A 15 -21.54 23.05 -16.10
C GLY A 15 -21.97 21.68 -15.58
N VAL A 16 -21.48 20.61 -16.21
CA VAL A 16 -21.37 19.33 -15.51
C VAL A 16 -20.39 19.57 -14.39
N SER A 17 -20.94 19.95 -13.24
CA SER A 17 -20.24 20.04 -11.97
C SER A 17 -19.55 18.70 -11.77
N ALA A 18 -18.21 18.69 -11.86
CA ALA A 18 -17.38 17.59 -11.41
C ALA A 18 -17.56 17.47 -9.90
N ARG A 19 -18.70 16.90 -9.49
CA ARG A 19 -19.03 16.61 -8.11
C ARG A 19 -18.23 15.40 -7.69
N ASP A 20 -17.37 15.62 -6.72
CA ASP A 20 -16.96 14.65 -5.71
C ASP A 20 -16.20 13.42 -6.24
N SER A 21 -15.21 13.66 -7.11
CA SER A 21 -14.16 12.65 -7.33
C SER A 21 -13.41 12.44 -6.01
N VAL A 22 -13.56 11.25 -5.40
CA VAL A 22 -12.74 10.83 -4.25
C VAL A 22 -11.27 11.07 -4.61
N PRO A 23 -10.47 11.70 -3.72
CA PRO A 23 -9.06 11.91 -4.00
C PRO A 23 -8.38 10.59 -4.34
N ILE A 24 -7.61 10.58 -5.44
CA ILE A 24 -6.78 9.43 -5.80
C ILE A 24 -5.86 9.16 -4.61
N ARG A 25 -5.91 7.93 -4.08
CA ARG A 25 -5.11 7.48 -2.94
C ARG A 25 -4.55 6.09 -3.22
N LEU A 26 -3.43 5.79 -2.58
CA LEU A 26 -2.88 4.44 -2.58
C LEU A 26 -3.39 3.68 -1.35
N HIS A 27 -3.66 2.41 -1.56
CA HIS A 27 -4.08 1.46 -0.55
C HIS A 27 -2.96 0.45 -0.30
N THR A 28 -2.83 0.02 0.95
CA THR A 28 -1.94 -1.09 1.30
C THR A 28 -2.63 -2.40 0.96
N VAL A 29 -2.06 -3.16 0.02
CA VAL A 29 -2.48 -4.53 -0.30
C VAL A 29 -1.39 -5.48 0.13
N ARG A 30 -1.66 -6.32 1.12
CA ARG A 30 -0.72 -7.35 1.57
C ARG A 30 -0.86 -8.60 0.71
N VAL A 31 0.27 -9.15 0.26
CA VAL A 31 0.32 -10.36 -0.56
C VAL A 31 1.42 -11.31 -0.07
N TRP A 32 1.26 -12.60 -0.36
CA TRP A 32 2.39 -13.52 -0.34
C TRP A 32 3.19 -13.36 -1.63
N PHE A 33 4.48 -13.10 -1.51
CA PHE A 33 5.38 -12.99 -2.64
C PHE A 33 6.36 -14.15 -2.65
N SER A 34 6.38 -14.90 -3.75
CA SER A 34 7.35 -15.96 -4.01
C SER A 34 8.52 -15.41 -4.83
N PRO A 35 9.73 -15.30 -4.26
CA PRO A 35 10.91 -14.82 -4.96
C PRO A 35 11.42 -15.91 -5.90
N ASN A 36 10.87 -16.01 -7.11
CA ASN A 36 11.35 -16.92 -8.16
C ASN A 36 12.65 -16.36 -8.80
N GLY A 37 13.62 -15.97 -7.97
CA GLY A 37 14.84 -15.25 -8.37
C GLY A 37 14.62 -13.78 -8.75
N LEU A 38 13.41 -13.24 -8.57
CA LEU A 38 13.07 -11.86 -8.93
C LEU A 38 12.94 -10.94 -7.73
N GLN A 39 13.31 -9.67 -7.92
CA GLN A 39 12.95 -8.61 -6.99
C GLN A 39 11.45 -8.29 -7.13
N VAL A 40 10.81 -7.91 -6.03
CA VAL A 40 9.36 -7.64 -5.97
C VAL A 40 8.89 -6.69 -7.08
N MET A 41 9.57 -5.55 -7.23
CA MET A 41 9.17 -4.54 -8.23
C MET A 41 9.47 -4.97 -9.68
N GLU A 42 10.38 -5.93 -9.90
CA GLU A 42 10.62 -6.51 -11.23
C GLU A 42 9.52 -7.48 -11.61
N ASP A 43 9.09 -8.31 -10.66
CA ASP A 43 7.96 -9.23 -10.84
C ASP A 43 6.64 -8.48 -11.09
N ILE A 44 6.38 -7.40 -10.35
CA ILE A 44 5.23 -6.50 -10.57
C ILE A 44 5.22 -5.95 -12.01
N LYS A 45 6.39 -5.55 -12.52
CA LYS A 45 6.52 -5.07 -13.90
C LYS A 45 6.24 -6.18 -14.91
N ARG A 46 6.78 -7.39 -14.70
CA ARG A 46 6.53 -8.55 -15.57
C ARG A 46 5.06 -8.94 -15.61
N ASN A 47 4.36 -8.79 -14.50
CA ASN A 47 2.92 -9.03 -14.39
C ASN A 47 2.05 -7.88 -14.95
N GLY A 48 2.66 -6.82 -15.48
CA GLY A 48 1.95 -5.69 -16.06
C GLY A 48 1.15 -4.90 -15.02
N LEU A 49 1.68 -4.78 -13.79
CA LEU A 49 1.03 -4.08 -12.68
C LEU A 49 1.75 -2.76 -12.32
N ASN A 50 2.76 -2.35 -13.09
CA ASN A 50 3.56 -1.16 -12.83
C ASN A 50 2.81 0.17 -13.06
N ASP A 51 1.63 0.12 -13.67
CA ASP A 51 0.73 1.26 -13.82
C ASP A 51 -0.12 1.51 -12.55
N VAL A 52 -0.27 0.50 -11.69
CA VAL A 52 -1.12 0.55 -10.51
C VAL A 52 -0.40 0.32 -9.18
N VAL A 53 0.78 -0.29 -9.19
CA VAL A 53 1.61 -0.50 -7.98
C VAL A 53 2.79 0.45 -7.99
N PHE A 54 2.87 1.27 -6.95
CA PHE A 54 3.84 2.36 -6.85
C PHE A 54 5.07 1.98 -6.03
N ASP A 55 4.90 1.08 -5.06
CA ASP A 55 5.94 0.67 -4.15
C ASP A 55 5.62 -0.66 -3.47
N ALA A 56 6.64 -1.24 -2.85
CA ALA A 56 6.54 -2.48 -2.09
C ALA A 56 7.43 -2.45 -0.85
N ILE A 57 6.89 -2.90 0.27
CA ILE A 57 7.61 -3.08 1.54
C ILE A 57 7.66 -4.57 1.85
N ALA A 58 8.85 -5.15 1.73
CA ALA A 58 9.11 -6.54 2.10
C ALA A 58 9.08 -6.71 3.62
N LEU A 59 8.29 -7.67 4.12
CA LEU A 59 8.09 -7.93 5.55
C LEU A 59 8.86 -9.16 6.05
N ARG A 60 9.86 -9.64 5.30
CA ARG A 60 10.64 -10.86 5.61
C ARG A 60 11.29 -10.85 7.00
N GLU A 61 11.61 -9.68 7.55
CA GLU A 61 12.26 -9.55 8.87
C GLU A 61 11.25 -9.52 10.02
N LEU A 62 9.95 -9.49 9.72
CA LEU A 62 8.87 -9.32 10.70
C LEU A 62 8.15 -10.63 11.03
N GLY A 63 8.36 -11.67 10.23
CA GLY A 63 7.77 -12.98 10.40
C GLY A 63 8.57 -14.04 9.66
N ASP A 64 8.32 -15.30 10.00
CA ASP A 64 8.89 -16.47 9.37
C ASP A 64 8.43 -16.58 7.91
N GLN A 65 9.32 -17.13 7.09
CA GLN A 65 9.03 -17.42 5.69
C GLN A 65 8.00 -18.55 5.60
N HIS A 66 7.06 -18.41 4.65
CA HIS A 66 6.09 -19.43 4.35
C HIS A 66 6.56 -20.27 3.16
N GLN A 67 6.33 -21.57 3.22
CA GLN A 67 6.59 -22.47 2.10
C GLN A 67 5.34 -22.49 1.22
N ALA A 68 5.37 -21.79 0.09
CA ALA A 68 4.31 -21.83 -0.90
C ALA A 68 4.63 -22.91 -1.94
N GLN A 69 3.65 -23.73 -2.32
CA GLN A 69 3.80 -24.67 -3.44
C GLN A 69 3.19 -24.05 -4.70
N ASP A 70 3.91 -24.14 -5.82
CA ASP A 70 3.32 -23.86 -7.13
C ASP A 70 2.58 -25.09 -7.70
N ASP A 71 1.90 -24.90 -8.83
CA ASP A 71 1.13 -25.95 -9.53
C ASP A 71 2.01 -27.12 -10.01
N HIS A 72 3.34 -27.00 -9.93
CA HIS A 72 4.31 -28.02 -10.27
C HIS A 72 4.91 -28.69 -9.03
N GLY A 73 4.43 -28.36 -7.83
CA GLY A 73 4.89 -28.92 -6.56
C GLY A 73 6.25 -28.39 -6.10
N ILE A 74 6.75 -27.30 -6.71
CA ILE A 74 7.99 -26.65 -6.26
C ILE A 74 7.66 -25.78 -5.07
N THR A 75 8.39 -26.00 -3.97
CA THR A 75 8.27 -25.19 -2.78
C THR A 75 9.13 -23.95 -2.89
N HIS A 76 8.54 -22.78 -2.69
CA HIS A 76 9.22 -21.50 -2.69
C HIS A 76 9.09 -20.82 -1.32
N GLU A 77 10.16 -20.15 -0.89
CA GLU A 77 10.18 -19.31 0.31
C GLU A 77 9.38 -18.02 0.07
N ALA A 78 8.06 -18.10 0.22
CA ALA A 78 7.18 -16.97 0.17
C ALA A 78 7.30 -16.11 1.43
N PHE A 79 7.20 -14.80 1.27
CA PHE A 79 7.16 -13.86 2.39
C PHE A 79 6.11 -12.79 2.13
N LEU A 80 5.61 -12.17 3.20
CA LEU A 80 4.60 -11.13 3.09
C LEU A 80 5.21 -9.82 2.57
N VAL A 81 4.46 -9.15 1.70
CA VAL A 81 4.81 -7.86 1.14
C VAL A 81 3.59 -6.95 1.22
N ASP A 82 3.80 -5.72 1.68
CA ASP A 82 2.82 -4.64 1.57
C ASP A 82 3.06 -3.85 0.29
N LEU A 83 2.06 -3.83 -0.59
CA LEU A 83 2.10 -3.09 -1.85
C LEU A 83 1.32 -1.79 -1.71
N ALA A 84 1.87 -0.70 -2.25
CA ALA A 84 1.17 0.58 -2.40
C ALA A 84 0.43 0.59 -3.75
N VAL A 85 -0.89 0.38 -3.71
CA VAL A 85 -1.70 0.11 -4.92
C VAL A 85 -2.78 1.16 -5.11
N LEU A 86 -2.97 1.64 -6.33
CA LEU A 86 -4.16 2.42 -6.68
C LEU A 86 -5.43 1.61 -6.47
N GLU A 87 -6.51 2.25 -6.05
CA GLU A 87 -7.80 1.59 -5.80
C GLU A 87 -8.28 0.76 -7.01
N THR A 88 -8.11 1.29 -8.22
CA THR A 88 -8.44 0.62 -9.50
C THR A 88 -7.57 -0.62 -9.80
N GLY A 89 -6.42 -0.75 -9.14
CA GLY A 89 -5.47 -1.86 -9.30
C GLY A 89 -5.65 -3.02 -8.33
N ILE A 90 -6.43 -2.85 -7.25
CA ILE A 90 -6.51 -3.84 -6.16
C ILE A 90 -6.95 -5.21 -6.68
N VAL A 91 -8.01 -5.26 -7.50
CA VAL A 91 -8.53 -6.53 -8.05
C VAL A 91 -7.49 -7.21 -8.94
N ARG A 92 -6.72 -6.44 -9.73
CA ARG A 92 -5.66 -6.98 -10.60
C ARG A 92 -4.51 -7.57 -9.79
N VAL A 93 -4.09 -6.88 -8.73
CA VAL A 93 -3.05 -7.36 -7.81
C VAL A 93 -3.48 -8.65 -7.12
N LEU A 94 -4.70 -8.67 -6.54
CA LEU A 94 -5.22 -9.87 -5.86
C LEU A 94 -5.46 -11.04 -6.83
N GLY A 95 -5.85 -10.75 -8.08
CA GLY A 95 -5.96 -11.78 -9.12
C GLY A 95 -4.62 -12.40 -9.53
N LYS A 96 -3.50 -11.71 -9.29
CA LYS A 96 -2.14 -12.20 -9.59
C LYS A 96 -1.46 -12.90 -8.43
N TYR A 97 -1.57 -12.33 -7.23
CA TYR A 97 -0.86 -12.84 -6.05
C TYR A 97 -1.76 -13.62 -5.08
N GLY A 98 -3.06 -13.70 -5.37
CA GLY A 98 -4.05 -14.36 -4.52
C GLY A 98 -4.64 -13.45 -3.44
N ILE A 99 -5.71 -13.95 -2.83
CA ILE A 99 -6.39 -13.32 -1.69
C ILE A 99 -5.87 -13.99 -0.42
N LEU A 100 -5.49 -13.18 0.56
CA LEU A 100 -5.12 -13.69 1.88
C LEU A 100 -6.33 -14.29 2.60
N ASN A 101 -6.09 -15.37 3.33
CA ASN A 101 -7.07 -15.98 4.24
C ASN A 101 -7.12 -15.29 5.62
N PHE A 102 -6.45 -14.14 5.78
CA PHE A 102 -6.45 -13.33 6.99
C PHE A 102 -6.52 -11.84 6.64
N VAL A 103 -6.96 -11.03 7.60
CA VAL A 103 -6.98 -9.56 7.46
C VAL A 103 -5.66 -8.98 7.99
N PRO A 104 -4.92 -8.17 7.22
CA PRO A 104 -3.70 -7.53 7.70
C PRO A 104 -3.93 -6.75 9.00
N LEU A 105 -2.98 -6.87 9.93
CA LEU A 105 -2.99 -6.27 11.27
C LEU A 105 -4.10 -6.79 12.21
N SER A 106 -4.82 -7.85 11.83
CA SER A 106 -5.76 -8.55 12.71
C SER A 106 -5.03 -9.53 13.65
N SER A 107 -5.75 -10.10 14.61
CA SER A 107 -5.19 -11.11 15.52
C SER A 107 -4.66 -12.35 14.79
N ASP A 108 -5.20 -12.66 13.61
CA ASP A 108 -4.85 -13.83 12.82
C ASP A 108 -3.72 -13.55 11.81
N ASP A 109 -3.19 -12.32 11.79
CA ASP A 109 -2.09 -11.96 10.91
C ASP A 109 -0.82 -12.76 11.30
N PRO A 110 -0.22 -13.53 10.37
CA PRO A 110 0.97 -14.32 10.66
C PRO A 110 2.13 -13.51 11.26
N ILE A 111 2.34 -12.27 10.81
CA ILE A 111 3.41 -11.42 11.38
C ILE A 111 3.09 -10.97 12.81
N ILE A 112 1.84 -11.03 13.26
CA ILE A 112 1.49 -10.80 14.68
C ILE A 112 1.70 -12.10 15.45
N LEU A 113 1.17 -13.21 14.96
CA LEU A 113 1.20 -14.51 15.65
C LEU A 113 2.62 -15.00 15.92
N GLN A 114 3.57 -14.70 15.03
CA GLN A 114 4.97 -15.11 15.11
C GLN A 114 5.83 -14.21 16.01
N GLN A 115 5.28 -13.14 16.60
CA GLN A 115 6.05 -12.29 17.51
C GLN A 115 6.43 -13.06 18.79
N PRO A 116 7.65 -12.84 19.33
CA PRO A 116 8.14 -13.51 20.52
C PRO A 116 7.56 -12.88 21.80
N ALA A 117 6.25 -13.05 22.02
CA ALA A 117 5.55 -12.68 23.24
C ALA A 117 4.49 -13.75 23.57
N GLU A 118 4.07 -13.83 24.83
CA GLU A 118 3.11 -14.86 25.27
C GLU A 118 1.67 -14.46 24.94
N ASP A 119 1.24 -13.28 25.37
CA ASP A 119 -0.11 -12.79 25.16
C ASP A 119 -0.27 -12.06 23.81
N LEU A 120 -1.50 -12.06 23.31
CA LEU A 120 -1.82 -11.52 21.99
C LEU A 120 -1.63 -10.00 21.88
N ASP A 121 -1.88 -9.26 22.96
CA ASP A 121 -1.76 -7.80 22.92
C ASP A 121 -0.29 -7.37 22.90
N SER A 122 0.57 -8.05 23.66
CA SER A 122 2.04 -7.89 23.56
C SER A 122 2.55 -8.28 22.18
N LYS A 123 2.06 -9.36 21.58
CA LYS A 123 2.40 -9.74 20.19
C LYS A 123 2.02 -8.63 19.20
N LYS A 124 0.80 -8.08 19.31
CA LYS A 124 0.35 -6.97 18.47
C LYS A 124 1.20 -5.73 18.67
N ALA A 125 1.48 -5.34 19.92
CA ALA A 125 2.29 -4.18 20.23
C ALA A 125 3.69 -4.29 19.61
N LEU A 126 4.36 -5.44 19.80
CA LEU A 126 5.68 -5.69 19.22
C LEU A 126 5.64 -5.69 17.68
N CYS A 127 4.62 -6.31 17.09
CA CYS A 127 4.43 -6.31 15.64
C CYS A 127 4.26 -4.88 15.10
N TYR A 128 3.36 -4.09 15.68
CA TYR A 128 3.09 -2.71 15.26
C TYR A 128 4.33 -1.83 15.41
N GLN A 129 5.09 -1.96 16.50
CA GLN A 129 6.34 -1.22 16.68
C GLN A 129 7.38 -1.56 15.60
N ARG A 130 7.55 -2.85 15.30
CA ARG A 130 8.49 -3.30 14.27
C ARG A 130 8.04 -2.90 12.87
N LEU A 131 6.75 -3.01 12.56
CA LEU A 131 6.16 -2.52 11.31
C LEU A 131 6.36 -1.01 11.15
N HIS A 132 6.07 -0.23 12.18
CA HIS A 132 6.26 1.23 12.15
C HIS A 132 7.71 1.58 11.84
N SER A 133 8.65 0.88 12.50
CA SER A 133 10.09 1.04 12.26
C SER A 133 10.46 0.67 10.82
N LYS A 134 9.93 -0.44 10.30
CA LYS A 134 10.17 -0.89 8.92
C LYS A 134 9.67 0.13 7.90
N TYR A 135 8.42 0.59 8.03
CA TYR A 135 7.85 1.62 7.15
C TYR A 135 8.66 2.91 7.20
N SER A 136 9.05 3.36 8.40
CA SER A 136 9.87 4.56 8.56
C SER A 136 11.24 4.43 7.88
N GLN A 137 11.91 3.27 8.04
CA GLN A 137 13.19 3.00 7.39
C GLN A 137 13.06 2.97 5.86
N GLU A 138 12.04 2.28 5.35
CA GLU A 138 11.77 2.19 3.91
C GLU A 138 11.44 3.57 3.33
N TYR A 139 10.67 4.39 4.05
CA TYR A 139 10.38 5.77 3.65
C TYR A 139 11.65 6.63 3.55
N VAL A 140 12.50 6.60 4.59
CA VAL A 140 13.78 7.32 4.59
C VAL A 140 14.69 6.85 3.45
N LYS A 141 14.76 5.54 3.18
CA LYS A 141 15.53 5.00 2.05
C LYS A 141 15.04 5.59 0.72
N ARG A 142 13.72 5.66 0.51
CA ARG A 142 13.13 6.24 -0.71
C ARG A 142 13.38 7.72 -0.83
N GLN A 143 13.20 8.48 0.25
CA GLN A 143 13.55 9.91 0.26
C GLN A 143 15.02 10.18 -0.06
N ARG A 144 15.94 9.31 0.39
CA ARG A 144 17.37 9.41 0.04
C ARG A 144 17.59 9.10 -1.43
N LEU A 145 16.97 8.03 -1.94
CA LEU A 145 17.09 7.63 -3.34
C LEU A 145 16.54 8.69 -4.29
N THR A 146 15.40 9.30 -3.96
CA THR A 146 14.79 10.38 -4.77
C THR A 146 15.70 11.60 -4.85
N LYS A 147 16.39 11.95 -3.74
CA LYS A 147 17.38 13.04 -3.71
C LYS A 147 18.61 12.73 -4.56
N VAL A 148 19.11 11.49 -4.52
CA VAL A 148 20.28 11.07 -5.31
C VAL A 148 19.98 11.06 -6.80
N LEU A 149 18.77 10.66 -7.18
CA LEU A 149 18.34 10.56 -8.58
C LEU A 149 17.67 11.84 -9.12
N ASP A 150 17.73 12.93 -8.35
CA ASP A 150 17.16 14.25 -8.67
C ASP A 150 15.71 14.21 -9.18
N PHE A 151 14.88 13.35 -8.56
CA PHE A 151 13.44 13.33 -8.80
C PHE A 151 12.68 13.55 -7.50
N LYS A 152 11.50 14.15 -7.60
CA LYS A 152 10.64 14.36 -6.42
C LYS A 152 9.74 13.15 -6.22
N MET A 153 9.70 12.65 -4.99
CA MET A 153 8.72 11.64 -4.59
C MET A 153 7.31 12.21 -4.81
N ASN A 154 6.46 11.47 -5.52
CA ASN A 154 5.10 11.90 -5.81
C ASN A 154 4.32 12.05 -4.49
N LYS A 155 3.45 13.06 -4.41
CA LYS A 155 2.56 13.29 -3.25
C LYS A 155 1.77 12.04 -2.86
N LEU A 156 1.23 11.30 -3.83
CA LEU A 156 0.51 10.04 -3.58
C LEU A 156 1.34 9.04 -2.78
N TRP A 157 2.63 8.96 -3.08
CA TRP A 157 3.54 8.03 -2.45
C TRP A 157 3.89 8.48 -1.03
N THR A 158 4.08 9.79 -0.81
CA THR A 158 4.29 10.37 0.52
C THR A 158 3.04 10.21 1.40
N ASP A 159 1.87 10.56 0.88
CA ASP A 159 0.59 10.47 1.61
C ASP A 159 0.34 9.02 2.06
N TRP A 160 0.68 8.03 1.22
CA TRP A 160 0.58 6.61 1.60
C TRP A 160 1.46 6.21 2.78
N TYR A 161 2.73 6.67 2.80
CA TYR A 161 3.62 6.42 3.93
C TYR A 161 3.12 7.06 5.21
N ASP A 162 2.70 8.33 5.13
CA ASP A 162 2.20 9.08 6.28
C ASP A 162 0.91 8.46 6.83
N ASP A 163 0.01 8.03 5.96
CA ASP A 163 -1.23 7.35 6.34
C ASP A 163 -0.97 5.99 6.98
N SER A 164 -0.07 5.19 6.39
CA SER A 164 0.29 3.87 6.93
C SER A 164 0.98 3.98 8.29
N LEU A 165 1.94 4.88 8.43
CA LEU A 165 2.63 5.13 9.71
C LEU A 165 1.65 5.63 10.78
N ARG A 166 0.75 6.55 10.42
CA ARG A 166 -0.29 7.06 11.32
C ARG A 166 -1.25 5.96 11.75
N GLU A 167 -1.67 5.09 10.84
CA GLU A 167 -2.53 3.95 11.17
C GLU A 167 -1.84 2.99 12.14
N ILE A 168 -0.61 2.57 11.84
CA ILE A 168 0.15 1.66 12.70
C ILE A 168 0.37 2.28 14.09
N GLY A 169 0.76 3.57 14.14
CA GLY A 169 0.93 4.29 15.40
C GLY A 169 -0.38 4.45 16.20
N ASN A 170 -1.51 4.65 15.52
CA ASN A 170 -2.83 4.67 16.17
C ASN A 170 -3.19 3.32 16.79
N ARG A 171 -2.86 2.21 16.13
CA ARG A 171 -3.09 0.85 16.65
C ARG A 171 -2.23 0.57 17.87
N LEU A 172 -0.97 1.00 17.86
CA LEU A 172 -0.07 0.89 19.01
C LEU A 172 -0.61 1.69 20.22
N ARG A 173 -1.04 2.94 20.00
CA ARG A 173 -1.66 3.78 21.05
C ARG A 173 -2.92 3.17 21.66
N LYS A 174 -3.75 2.51 20.85
CA LYS A 174 -4.96 1.82 21.33
C LYS A 174 -4.66 0.66 22.28
N LEU A 175 -3.46 0.08 22.20
CA LEU A 175 -2.98 -0.95 23.12
C LEU A 175 -2.33 -0.37 24.39
N GLY A 176 -2.26 0.97 24.52
CA GLY A 176 -1.63 1.64 25.68
C GLY A 176 -0.13 1.87 25.54
N TYR A 177 0.44 1.65 24.35
CA TYR A 177 1.86 1.85 24.07
C TYR A 177 2.08 3.16 23.28
N CYS A 178 3.10 3.93 23.66
CA CYS A 178 3.47 5.22 23.04
C CYS A 178 4.83 5.12 22.35
#